data_AF-A0AAE3KJ39-F1
#
_entry.id   AF-A0AAE3KJ39-F1
#
_cell.length_a   1.000
_cell.length_b   1.000
_cell.length_c   1.000
_cell.angle_alpha   90.00
_cell.angle_beta   90.00
_cell.angle_gamma   90.00
#
_symmetry.space_group_name_H-M   'P 1'
#
loop_
_entity.id
_entity.type
_entity.pdbx_description
1 polymer ?
#
loop_
_entity_poly.entity_id
_entity_poly.type
_entity_poly.pdbx_seq_one_letter_code
_entity_poly.pdbx_strand_id
1 'polypeptide(L)'
;MNDATDLVAEIERHCAEVLGQHGGRNMAALARRGHLIVPADAGEQGTGRCRLGGAALLEPGTRWPEVDGIPLSLLAVLDVDALACWLGAELPASPGLLNFFHIQPYLDHEQYDGVNPFTDPRSWRVIAARPEHAVETPAPAGHLTRAGEVLLRQLTSDDEFEWGDGGQLYYLISAEALRAGDFSRVRVHRGE
;
A
#
# COMPACT_ATOMS: atom_id res chain seq x y z
N MET A 1 -16.47 -16.98 17.97
CA MET A 1 -16.57 -15.75 17.16
C MET A 1 -17.56 -14.87 17.91
N ASN A 2 -17.08 -13.85 18.66
CA ASN A 2 -17.99 -12.93 19.35
C ASN A 2 -18.95 -12.34 18.32
N ASP A 3 -20.24 -12.27 18.67
CA ASP A 3 -21.22 -11.60 17.83
C ASP A 3 -20.78 -10.13 17.68
N ALA A 4 -20.79 -9.61 16.45
CA ALA A 4 -20.42 -8.22 16.19
C ALA A 4 -21.30 -7.24 16.99
N THR A 5 -22.50 -7.67 17.38
CA THR A 5 -23.41 -6.95 18.27
C THR A 5 -22.84 -6.78 19.68
N ASP A 6 -22.22 -7.83 20.23
CA ASP A 6 -21.64 -7.82 21.57
C ASP A 6 -20.43 -6.88 21.65
N LEU A 7 -19.62 -6.83 20.58
CA LEU A 7 -18.46 -5.96 20.49
C LEU A 7 -18.85 -4.47 20.43
N VAL A 8 -19.92 -4.13 19.71
CA VAL A 8 -20.43 -2.75 19.66
C VAL A 8 -20.94 -2.32 21.03
N ALA A 9 -21.67 -3.19 21.73
CA ALA A 9 -22.15 -2.91 23.08
C ALA A 9 -20.99 -2.75 24.09
N GLU A 10 -19.90 -3.48 23.90
CA GLU A 10 -18.66 -3.34 24.68
C GLU A 10 -17.97 -2.00 24.42
N ILE A 11 -17.84 -1.61 23.15
CA ILE A 11 -17.29 -0.30 22.75
C ILE A 11 -18.14 0.85 23.34
N GLU A 12 -19.47 0.77 23.21
CA GLU A 12 -20.38 1.77 23.78
C GLU A 12 -20.22 1.92 25.29
N ARG A 13 -20.15 0.80 26.01
CA ARG A 13 -19.95 0.78 27.47
C ARG A 13 -18.62 1.41 27.84
N HIS A 14 -17.54 1.00 27.18
CA HIS A 14 -16.21 1.52 27.45
C HIS A 14 -16.12 3.03 27.15
N CYS A 15 -16.65 3.47 26.01
CA CYS A 15 -16.71 4.89 25.68
C CYS A 15 -17.54 5.70 26.70
N ALA A 16 -18.66 5.15 27.19
CA ALA A 16 -19.49 5.81 28.21
C ALA A 16 -18.79 5.90 29.58
N GLU A 17 -18.02 4.88 29.96
CA GLU A 17 -17.21 4.88 31.19
C GLU A 17 -16.09 5.94 31.15
N VAL A 18 -15.43 6.10 30.00
CA VAL A 18 -14.28 7.01 29.84
C VAL A 18 -14.70 8.46 29.56
N LEU A 19 -15.74 8.67 28.74
CA LEU A 19 -16.11 9.99 28.20
C LEU A 19 -17.47 10.51 28.71
N GLY A 20 -18.12 9.77 29.61
CA GLY A 20 -19.48 10.03 30.06
C GLY A 20 -20.54 9.67 29.01
N GLN A 21 -21.81 9.64 29.41
CA GLN A 21 -22.90 9.10 28.57
C GLN A 21 -23.06 9.80 27.20
N HIS A 22 -22.98 11.13 27.17
CA HIS A 22 -23.14 11.89 25.92
C HIS A 22 -21.91 11.76 24.99
N GLY A 23 -20.71 11.99 25.53
CA GLY A 23 -19.46 11.88 24.76
C GLY A 23 -19.17 10.44 24.32
N GLY A 24 -19.44 9.47 25.19
CA GLY A 24 -19.23 8.05 24.94
C GLY A 24 -20.13 7.52 23.84
N ARG A 25 -21.42 7.88 23.84
CA ARG A 25 -22.35 7.50 22.77
C ARG A 25 -21.91 8.08 21.42
N ASN A 26 -21.49 9.35 21.39
CA ASN A 26 -21.02 9.99 20.15
C ASN A 26 -19.75 9.32 19.63
N MET A 27 -18.80 8.98 20.50
CA MET A 27 -17.55 8.32 20.11
C MET A 27 -17.80 6.89 19.62
N ALA A 28 -18.61 6.11 20.32
CA ALA A 28 -18.95 4.75 19.91
C ALA A 28 -19.70 4.72 18.56
N ALA A 29 -20.51 5.73 18.26
CA ALA A 29 -21.17 5.86 16.96
C ALA A 29 -20.19 6.08 15.77
N LEU A 30 -18.96 6.52 16.05
CA LEU A 30 -17.89 6.61 15.04
C LEU A 30 -17.24 5.27 14.76
N ALA A 31 -17.46 4.24 15.59
CA ALA A 31 -16.93 2.91 15.34
C ALA A 31 -17.40 2.40 13.97
N ARG A 32 -16.45 1.85 13.22
CA ARG A 32 -16.67 1.19 11.94
C ARG A 32 -16.02 -0.17 12.01
N ARG A 33 -16.59 -1.13 11.29
CA ARG A 33 -15.89 -2.40 11.09
C ARG A 33 -14.62 -2.11 10.30
N GLY A 34 -13.54 -2.73 10.75
CA GLY A 34 -12.24 -2.66 10.08
C GLY A 34 -11.67 -4.06 10.03
N HIS A 35 -10.93 -4.33 8.96
CA HIS A 35 -10.22 -5.59 8.78
C HIS A 35 -8.73 -5.31 8.82
N LEU A 36 -8.04 -5.90 9.79
CA LEU A 36 -6.60 -5.82 9.88
C LEU A 36 -5.98 -6.76 8.83
N ILE A 37 -5.14 -6.21 7.96
CA ILE A 37 -4.32 -6.99 7.03
C ILE A 37 -2.93 -7.14 7.67
N VAL A 38 -2.49 -8.37 7.81
CA VAL A 38 -1.16 -8.70 8.34
C VAL A 38 -0.34 -9.46 7.28
N PRO A 39 0.99 -9.29 7.25
CA PRO A 39 1.84 -10.17 6.46
C PRO A 39 1.63 -11.63 6.87
N ALA A 40 1.63 -12.54 5.90
CA ALA A 40 1.63 -13.97 6.18
C ALA A 40 2.98 -14.39 6.77
N ASP A 41 2.97 -15.31 7.75
CA ASP A 41 4.18 -15.86 8.33
C ASP A 41 4.95 -16.75 7.34
N ALA A 42 6.24 -16.94 7.61
CA ALA A 42 7.09 -17.77 6.76
C ALA A 42 6.59 -19.22 6.71
N GLY A 43 6.03 -19.63 5.56
CA GLY A 43 5.47 -20.97 5.35
C GLY A 43 3.95 -21.02 5.33
N GLU A 44 3.27 -19.91 5.66
CA GLU A 44 1.84 -19.78 5.48
C GLU A 44 1.49 -19.27 4.08
N GLN A 45 0.39 -19.79 3.53
CA GLN A 45 -0.13 -19.29 2.27
C GLN A 45 -0.91 -18.00 2.54
N GLY A 46 -0.50 -16.90 1.88
CA GLY A 46 -1.23 -15.65 1.93
C GLY A 46 -2.67 -15.80 1.39
N THR A 47 -3.56 -14.91 1.86
CA THR A 47 -4.96 -14.89 1.44
C THR A 47 -5.08 -14.56 -0.04
N GLY A 48 -5.54 -15.52 -0.85
CA GLY A 48 -5.76 -15.36 -2.28
C GLY A 48 -4.51 -14.85 -3.00
N ARG A 49 -4.68 -13.85 -3.86
CA ARG A 49 -3.60 -13.17 -4.60
C ARG A 49 -3.20 -11.83 -3.97
N CYS A 50 -3.52 -11.61 -2.69
CA CYS A 50 -3.15 -10.39 -1.98
C CYS A 50 -1.64 -10.26 -1.83
N ARG A 51 -1.10 -9.06 -2.05
CA ARG A 51 0.32 -8.75 -1.82
C ARG A 51 0.58 -7.25 -1.65
N LEU A 52 1.68 -6.92 -0.98
CA LEU A 52 2.24 -5.57 -0.91
C LEU A 52 3.39 -5.45 -1.91
N GLY A 53 3.34 -4.44 -2.77
CA GLY A 53 4.31 -4.21 -3.83
C GLY A 53 4.47 -5.35 -4.84
N GLY A 54 5.62 -5.40 -5.51
CA GLY A 54 5.94 -6.41 -6.51
C GLY A 54 5.32 -6.13 -7.89
N ALA A 55 5.00 -7.20 -8.62
CA ALA A 55 4.33 -7.10 -9.92
C ALA A 55 2.82 -6.89 -9.75
N ALA A 56 2.25 -6.03 -10.59
CA ALA A 56 0.80 -5.84 -10.64
C ALA A 56 0.13 -7.08 -11.26
N LEU A 57 -1.17 -7.22 -11.05
CA LEU A 57 -2.02 -8.22 -11.69
C LEU A 57 -3.04 -7.51 -12.56
N LEU A 58 -2.73 -7.35 -13.84
CA LEU A 58 -3.50 -6.53 -14.76
C LEU A 58 -4.08 -7.37 -15.90
N GLU A 59 -5.18 -6.91 -16.50
CA GLU A 59 -5.67 -7.48 -17.76
C GLU A 59 -4.58 -7.33 -18.84
N PRO A 60 -4.42 -8.30 -19.76
CA PRO A 60 -3.46 -8.21 -20.84
C PRO A 60 -3.63 -6.92 -21.66
N GLY A 61 -2.53 -6.20 -21.89
CA GLY A 61 -2.53 -4.94 -22.64
C GLY A 61 -2.98 -3.70 -21.86
N THR A 62 -3.33 -3.84 -20.57
CA THR A 62 -3.56 -2.68 -19.69
C THR A 62 -2.30 -1.84 -19.61
N ARG A 63 -2.42 -0.53 -19.83
CA ARG A 63 -1.30 0.39 -19.68
C ARG A 63 -0.98 0.60 -18.20
N TRP A 64 0.31 0.64 -17.89
CA TRP A 64 0.77 1.02 -16.56
C TRP A 64 0.37 2.47 -16.27
N PRO A 65 -0.17 2.79 -15.08
CA PRO A 65 -0.56 4.15 -14.76
C PRO A 65 0.67 5.03 -14.55
N GLU A 66 0.64 6.24 -15.10
CA GLU A 66 1.73 7.22 -15.02
C GLU A 66 1.20 8.65 -14.85
N VAL A 67 2.07 9.54 -14.38
CA VAL A 67 1.87 10.99 -14.33
C VAL A 67 3.02 11.63 -15.07
N ASP A 68 2.73 12.34 -16.16
CA ASP A 68 3.72 13.10 -16.94
C ASP A 68 4.96 12.27 -17.34
N GLY A 69 4.73 10.99 -17.69
CA GLY A 69 5.77 10.03 -18.10
C GLY A 69 6.42 9.26 -16.94
N ILE A 70 6.04 9.55 -15.69
CA ILE A 70 6.56 8.89 -14.49
C ILE A 70 5.62 7.76 -14.08
N PRO A 71 6.06 6.49 -14.10
CA PRO A 71 5.22 5.36 -13.73
C PRO A 71 4.89 5.38 -12.24
N LEU A 72 3.60 5.22 -11.89
CA LEU A 72 3.19 5.09 -10.49
C LEU A 72 3.71 3.77 -9.90
N SER A 73 4.02 3.78 -8.60
CA SER A 73 4.44 2.57 -7.89
C SER A 73 3.23 1.75 -7.46
N LEU A 74 3.30 0.43 -7.65
CA LEU A 74 2.31 -0.48 -7.07
C LEU A 74 2.51 -0.54 -5.55
N LEU A 75 1.47 -0.20 -4.79
CA LEU A 75 1.44 -0.34 -3.33
C LEU A 75 0.94 -1.72 -2.91
N ALA A 76 -0.16 -2.19 -3.51
CA ALA A 76 -0.76 -3.45 -3.15
C ALA A 76 -1.64 -4.01 -4.27
N VAL A 77 -1.82 -5.33 -4.24
CA VAL A 77 -2.93 -6.02 -4.89
C VAL A 77 -3.82 -6.62 -3.82
N LEU A 78 -5.13 -6.38 -3.89
CA LEU A 78 -6.12 -7.01 -3.03
C LEU A 78 -7.00 -7.94 -3.87
N ASP A 79 -7.11 -9.18 -3.44
CA ASP A 79 -8.02 -10.19 -3.98
C ASP A 79 -9.35 -10.10 -3.23
N VAL A 80 -10.29 -9.35 -3.79
CA VAL A 80 -11.57 -9.02 -3.16
C VAL A 80 -12.45 -10.27 -3.02
N ASP A 81 -12.35 -11.21 -3.95
CA ASP A 81 -13.05 -12.49 -3.90
C ASP A 81 -12.56 -13.33 -2.72
N ALA A 82 -11.23 -13.41 -2.55
CA ALA A 82 -10.65 -14.09 -1.40
C ALA A 82 -11.03 -13.40 -0.06
N LEU A 83 -11.22 -12.07 -0.09
CA LEU A 83 -11.59 -11.29 1.09
C LEU A 83 -13.11 -11.28 1.39
N ALA A 84 -13.94 -11.86 0.53
CA ALA A 84 -15.39 -11.73 0.56
C ALA A 84 -16.05 -12.20 1.87
N CYS A 85 -15.52 -13.25 2.48
CA CYS A 85 -16.06 -13.79 3.72
C CYS A 85 -15.93 -12.84 4.92
N TRP A 86 -14.98 -11.88 4.86
CA TRP A 86 -14.82 -10.86 5.89
C TRP A 86 -15.56 -9.56 5.55
N LEU A 87 -15.57 -9.14 4.28
CA LEU A 87 -16.14 -7.86 3.84
C LEU A 87 -17.67 -7.85 3.81
N GLY A 88 -18.32 -8.98 3.52
CA GLY A 88 -19.78 -9.08 3.48
C GLY A 88 -20.43 -8.03 2.57
N ALA A 89 -21.28 -7.16 3.14
CA ALA A 89 -22.01 -6.13 2.40
C ALA A 89 -21.13 -4.96 1.89
N GLU A 90 -19.87 -4.86 2.32
CA GLU A 90 -18.92 -3.84 1.88
C GLU A 90 -18.17 -4.23 0.59
N LEU A 91 -18.53 -5.37 -0.01
CA LEU A 91 -17.94 -5.82 -1.26
C LEU A 91 -18.21 -4.85 -2.42
N PRO A 92 -17.18 -4.50 -3.22
CA PRO A 92 -17.34 -3.79 -4.47
C PRO A 92 -18.32 -4.49 -5.42
N ALA A 93 -19.08 -3.70 -6.18
CA ALA A 93 -20.06 -4.22 -7.15
C ALA A 93 -19.44 -5.07 -8.27
N SER A 94 -18.14 -4.89 -8.55
CA SER A 94 -17.37 -5.73 -9.46
C SER A 94 -16.23 -6.36 -8.67
N PRO A 95 -16.43 -7.56 -8.10
CA PRO A 95 -15.38 -8.25 -7.36
C PRO A 95 -14.30 -8.80 -8.31
N GLY A 96 -13.11 -9.04 -7.77
CA GLY A 96 -11.91 -9.42 -8.52
C GLY A 96 -10.64 -8.92 -7.84
N LEU A 97 -9.62 -8.59 -8.64
CA LEU A 97 -8.37 -8.02 -8.14
C LEU A 97 -8.41 -6.50 -8.19
N LEU A 98 -7.99 -5.82 -7.12
CA LEU A 98 -7.77 -4.38 -7.08
C LEU A 98 -6.29 -4.08 -6.92
N ASN A 99 -5.71 -3.39 -7.91
CA ASN A 99 -4.31 -2.96 -7.91
C ASN A 99 -4.27 -1.48 -7.51
N PHE A 100 -3.59 -1.18 -6.40
CA PHE A 100 -3.46 0.18 -5.86
C PHE A 100 -2.11 0.75 -6.25
N PHE A 101 -2.12 1.84 -6.99
CA PHE A 101 -0.94 2.56 -7.44
C PHE A 101 -0.89 3.94 -6.80
N HIS A 102 0.31 4.38 -6.46
CA HIS A 102 0.56 5.71 -5.93
C HIS A 102 1.90 6.25 -6.43
N ILE A 103 1.96 7.56 -6.61
CA ILE A 103 3.20 8.29 -6.88
C ILE A 103 4.07 8.20 -5.63
N GLN A 104 5.33 7.82 -5.76
CA GLN A 104 6.22 7.85 -4.58
C GLN A 104 6.82 9.26 -4.52
N PRO A 105 6.41 10.09 -3.54
CA PRO A 105 6.56 11.54 -3.58
C PRO A 105 7.97 12.08 -3.45
N TYR A 106 8.97 11.20 -3.53
CA TYR A 106 10.35 11.55 -3.26
C TYR A 106 11.28 11.06 -4.38
N LEU A 107 10.78 10.65 -5.55
CA LEU A 107 11.65 10.49 -6.70
C LEU A 107 11.87 11.85 -7.35
N ASP A 108 12.90 12.60 -6.94
CA ASP A 108 13.32 13.83 -7.60
C ASP A 108 12.29 14.96 -7.63
N HIS A 109 12.49 15.96 -6.77
CA HIS A 109 11.62 17.13 -6.70
C HIS A 109 11.57 17.93 -8.00
N GLU A 110 12.59 17.82 -8.87
CA GLU A 110 12.61 18.47 -10.18
C GLU A 110 11.72 17.74 -11.21
N GLN A 111 11.46 16.44 -11.05
CA GLN A 111 10.62 15.66 -11.97
C GLN A 111 9.11 15.84 -11.74
N TYR A 112 8.68 16.20 -10.52
CA TYR A 112 7.27 16.33 -10.15
C TYR A 112 6.76 17.77 -10.15
N ASP A 113 7.08 18.53 -11.19
CA ASP A 113 6.72 19.95 -11.31
C ASP A 113 5.20 20.16 -11.07
N GLY A 114 4.85 20.59 -9.85
CA GLY A 114 3.47 20.90 -9.43
C GLY A 114 2.56 19.72 -9.03
N VAL A 115 3.04 18.47 -8.95
CA VAL A 115 2.19 17.33 -8.55
C VAL A 115 2.23 17.16 -7.03
N ASN A 116 1.15 17.52 -6.33
CA ASN A 116 1.04 17.25 -4.90
C ASN A 116 0.57 15.80 -4.68
N PRO A 117 1.39 14.93 -4.06
CA PRO A 117 1.08 13.51 -3.90
C PRO A 117 -0.13 13.20 -3.03
N PHE A 118 -0.57 14.16 -2.22
CA PHE A 118 -1.69 13.99 -1.28
C PHE A 118 -2.99 14.59 -1.79
N THR A 119 -2.94 15.52 -2.75
CA THR A 119 -4.11 16.28 -3.19
C THR A 119 -4.34 16.24 -4.69
N ASP A 120 -3.31 15.94 -5.50
CA ASP A 120 -3.48 15.81 -6.94
C ASP A 120 -4.11 14.44 -7.26
N PRO A 121 -5.31 14.40 -7.86
CA PRO A 121 -5.97 13.15 -8.19
C PRO A 121 -5.20 12.30 -9.21
N ARG A 122 -4.18 12.84 -9.89
CA ARG A 122 -3.28 12.08 -10.77
C ARG A 122 -2.33 11.17 -9.98
N SER A 123 -2.06 11.47 -8.71
CA SER A 123 -1.07 10.80 -7.87
C SER A 123 -1.42 9.36 -7.48
N TRP A 124 -2.64 8.89 -7.69
CA TRP A 124 -3.02 7.50 -7.40
C TRP A 124 -3.95 6.92 -8.46
N ARG A 125 -3.91 5.60 -8.63
CA ARG A 125 -4.86 4.86 -9.47
C ARG A 125 -5.24 3.55 -8.81
N VAL A 126 -6.52 3.18 -8.93
CA VAL A 126 -6.98 1.84 -8.60
C VAL A 126 -7.43 1.18 -9.90
N ILE A 127 -6.80 0.07 -10.26
CA ILE A 127 -7.11 -0.67 -11.48
C ILE A 127 -7.63 -2.06 -11.11
N ALA A 128 -8.86 -2.33 -11.51
CA ALA A 128 -9.46 -3.65 -11.35
C ALA A 128 -8.99 -4.60 -12.46
N ALA A 129 -8.85 -5.88 -12.13
CA ALA A 129 -8.60 -6.95 -13.10
C ALA A 129 -9.35 -8.22 -12.70
N ARG A 130 -9.74 -9.03 -13.70
CA ARG A 130 -10.38 -10.31 -13.45
C ARG A 130 -9.32 -11.37 -13.10
N PRO A 131 -9.46 -12.11 -12.00
CA PRO A 131 -8.47 -13.10 -11.59
C PRO A 131 -8.11 -14.10 -12.71
N GLU A 132 -9.09 -14.52 -13.52
CA GLU A 132 -8.92 -15.50 -14.59
C GLU A 132 -8.09 -15.00 -15.78
N HIS A 133 -7.98 -13.69 -15.98
CA HIS A 133 -7.23 -13.08 -17.09
C HIS A 133 -5.98 -12.33 -16.62
N ALA A 134 -5.93 -11.95 -15.35
CA ALA A 134 -4.88 -11.09 -14.82
C ALA A 134 -3.50 -11.76 -14.90
N VAL A 135 -2.59 -11.10 -15.60
CA VAL A 135 -1.19 -11.51 -15.76
C VAL A 135 -0.27 -10.68 -14.88
N GLU A 136 0.83 -11.28 -14.42
CA GLU A 136 1.87 -10.54 -13.73
C GLU A 136 2.49 -9.51 -14.67
N THR A 137 2.34 -8.25 -14.30
CA THR A 137 2.90 -7.13 -15.05
C THR A 137 3.96 -6.46 -14.17
N PRO A 138 5.25 -6.59 -14.50
CA PRO A 138 6.30 -5.91 -13.75
C PRO A 138 6.23 -4.41 -13.99
N ALA A 139 6.69 -3.62 -13.01
CA ALA A 139 6.79 -2.18 -13.19
C ALA A 139 7.75 -1.84 -14.35
N PRO A 140 7.44 -0.81 -15.16
CA PRO A 140 8.33 -0.31 -16.21
C PRO A 140 9.71 0.06 -15.67
N ALA A 141 10.75 0.03 -16.53
CA ALA A 141 12.08 0.51 -16.15
C ALA A 141 12.02 1.99 -15.70
N GLY A 142 12.77 2.35 -14.65
CA GLY A 142 12.75 3.70 -14.06
C GLY A 142 12.00 3.83 -12.73
N HIS A 143 11.36 2.75 -12.24
CA HIS A 143 10.80 2.71 -10.89
C HIS A 143 11.87 2.43 -9.82
N LEU A 144 11.65 2.93 -8.60
CA LEU A 144 12.61 2.86 -7.50
C LEU A 144 12.92 1.42 -7.03
N THR A 145 11.88 0.57 -6.91
CA THR A 145 11.91 -0.75 -6.26
C THR A 145 11.67 -1.89 -7.25
N ARG A 146 12.71 -2.64 -7.64
CA ARG A 146 12.56 -3.81 -8.53
C ARG A 146 11.58 -4.82 -7.94
N ALA A 147 10.97 -5.65 -8.79
CA ALA A 147 10.08 -6.72 -8.34
C ALA A 147 10.76 -7.58 -7.25
N GLY A 148 10.16 -7.61 -6.06
CA GLY A 148 10.69 -8.34 -4.89
C GLY A 148 11.70 -7.57 -4.02
N GLU A 149 11.98 -6.31 -4.31
CA GLU A 149 12.75 -5.42 -3.43
C GLU A 149 11.87 -4.70 -2.40
N VAL A 150 12.46 -4.45 -1.23
CA VAL A 150 11.90 -3.72 -0.09
C VAL A 150 12.78 -2.49 0.15
N LEU A 151 12.17 -1.35 0.42
CA LEU A 151 12.88 -0.15 0.88
C LEU A 151 13.29 -0.35 2.35
N LEU A 152 14.59 -0.36 2.63
CA LEU A 152 15.12 -0.39 3.99
C LEU A 152 15.10 1.00 4.63
N ARG A 153 15.69 1.97 3.93
CA ARG A 153 15.83 3.35 4.40
C ARG A 153 15.88 4.34 3.25
N GLN A 154 15.36 5.51 3.54
CA GLN A 154 15.48 6.70 2.72
C GLN A 154 16.17 7.77 3.57
N LEU A 155 17.11 8.49 2.96
CA LEU A 155 17.74 9.68 3.52
C LEU A 155 17.52 10.82 2.52
N THR A 156 16.96 11.92 2.99
CA THR A 156 16.70 13.13 2.20
C THR A 156 17.50 14.30 2.75
N SER A 157 17.68 15.34 1.95
CA SER A 157 18.10 16.65 2.47
C SER A 157 16.98 17.28 3.30
N ASP A 158 17.33 18.02 4.34
CA ASP A 158 16.48 18.87 5.18
C ASP A 158 17.27 20.10 5.69
N ASP A 159 16.65 20.89 6.58
CA ASP A 159 17.24 22.12 7.12
C ASP A 159 18.50 21.87 8.00
N GLU A 160 18.70 20.65 8.50
CA GLU A 160 19.82 20.27 9.36
C GLU A 160 20.92 19.50 8.61
N PHE A 161 20.57 18.82 7.51
CA PHE A 161 21.45 17.99 6.73
C PHE A 161 21.13 18.08 5.24
N GLU A 162 22.11 18.47 4.42
CA GLU A 162 21.93 18.63 2.98
C GLU A 162 22.92 17.74 2.20
N TRP A 163 22.39 16.95 1.25
CA TRP A 163 23.19 16.42 0.16
C TRP A 163 23.50 17.59 -0.77
N GLY A 164 24.76 17.82 -1.18
CA GLY A 164 25.15 19.08 -1.85
C GLY A 164 24.41 19.44 -3.15
N ASP A 165 23.57 18.53 -3.67
CA ASP A 165 22.65 18.69 -4.80
C ASP A 165 21.16 18.80 -4.39
N GLY A 166 20.85 18.81 -3.10
CA GLY A 166 19.49 18.70 -2.57
C GLY A 166 18.88 17.30 -2.67
N GLY A 167 19.64 16.29 -3.10
CA GLY A 167 19.14 14.97 -3.48
C GLY A 167 18.79 14.05 -2.32
N GLN A 168 18.67 12.76 -2.65
CA GLN A 168 18.26 11.71 -1.70
C GLN A 168 18.83 10.33 -2.01
N LEU A 169 19.01 9.52 -0.97
CA LEU A 169 19.49 8.15 -1.08
C LEU A 169 18.44 7.14 -0.61
N TYR A 170 18.29 6.08 -1.39
CA TYR A 170 17.45 4.94 -1.10
C TYR A 170 18.29 3.68 -0.92
N TYR A 171 18.12 3.02 0.21
CA TYR A 171 18.68 1.70 0.49
C TYR A 171 17.61 0.65 0.26
N LEU A 172 17.82 -0.22 -0.73
CA LEU A 172 16.86 -1.22 -1.19
C LEU A 172 17.48 -2.60 -1.01
N ILE A 173 16.67 -3.62 -0.69
CA ILE A 173 17.14 -5.00 -0.52
C ILE A 173 16.09 -5.97 -1.05
N SER A 174 16.48 -7.15 -1.53
CA SER A 174 15.48 -8.17 -1.85
C SER A 174 14.81 -8.70 -0.58
N ALA A 175 13.52 -9.05 -0.66
CA ALA A 175 12.79 -9.67 0.45
C ALA A 175 13.45 -10.98 0.92
N GLU A 176 14.13 -11.70 0.03
CA GLU A 176 14.93 -12.89 0.36
C GLU A 176 16.15 -12.54 1.21
N ALA A 177 16.97 -11.58 0.78
CA ALA A 177 18.17 -11.17 1.49
C ALA A 177 17.82 -10.53 2.84
N LEU A 178 16.72 -9.78 2.92
CA LEU A 178 16.20 -9.26 4.17
C LEU A 178 15.83 -10.38 5.16
N ARG A 179 15.09 -11.39 4.71
CA ARG A 179 14.75 -12.57 5.54
C ARG A 179 15.99 -13.35 5.98
N ALA A 180 17.00 -13.42 5.13
CA ALA A 180 18.27 -14.08 5.45
C ALA A 180 19.21 -13.24 6.33
N GLY A 181 18.89 -11.97 6.59
CA GLY A 181 19.79 -11.04 7.28
C GLY A 181 21.05 -10.67 6.48
N ASP A 182 21.05 -10.90 5.17
CA ASP A 182 22.18 -10.65 4.28
C ASP A 182 22.16 -9.21 3.74
N PHE A 183 22.60 -8.26 4.58
CA PHE A 183 22.67 -6.85 4.23
C PHE A 183 23.82 -6.52 3.25
N SER A 184 24.67 -7.49 2.86
CA SER A 184 25.66 -7.27 1.80
C SER A 184 25.02 -7.06 0.43
N ARG A 185 23.75 -7.46 0.29
CA ARG A 185 22.96 -7.34 -0.94
C ARG A 185 22.14 -6.05 -1.05
N VAL A 186 22.40 -5.08 -0.18
CA VAL A 186 21.75 -3.77 -0.25
C VAL A 186 22.19 -3.03 -1.50
N ARG A 187 21.21 -2.54 -2.26
CA ARG A 187 21.38 -1.66 -3.42
C ARG A 187 21.12 -0.23 -2.99
N VAL A 188 22.03 0.68 -3.33
CA VAL A 188 21.82 2.12 -3.17
C VAL A 188 21.30 2.68 -4.48
N HIS A 189 20.25 3.49 -4.41
CA HIS A 189 19.76 4.30 -5.51
C HIS A 189 19.77 5.76 -5.10
N ARG A 190 20.32 6.62 -5.95
CA ARG A 190 20.26 8.07 -5.80
C ARG A 190 19.02 8.57 -6.53
N GLY A 191 18.13 9.25 -5.82
CA GLY A 191 17.21 10.19 -6.46
C GLY A 191 17.99 11.49 -6.64
N GLU A 192 18.07 11.97 -7.87
CA GLU A 192 18.43 13.38 -8.09
C GLU A 192 17.34 14.29 -7.51
#